data_AF-A0A820NJW3-F1
#
_entry.id   AF-A0A820NJW3-F1
#
_cell.length_a   1.000
_cell.length_b   1.000
_cell.length_c   1.000
_cell.angle_alpha   90.00
_cell.angle_beta   90.00
_cell.angle_gamma   90.00
#
_symmetry.space_group_name_H-M   'P 1'
#
loop_
_entity.id
_entity.type
_entity.pdbx_description
1 polymer ?
#
loop_
_entity_poly.entity_id
_entity_poly.type
_entity_poly.pdbx_seq_one_letter_code
_entity_poly.pdbx_strand_id
1 'polypeptide(L)'
;CNCTDNYIRSNCSISLNETCFGRLKPCQNNGTCILKSTNLYVDYPETECQCHDGYNGQWCENDLCLKLNCQHNGTCQRLSNGQAKCLCTEQWNGTECQTDVNECIMNKTNLCLNNGTCLNYLGGYTCHCSENYLGYHCERKHICLEHTPCFNNGQCRPDSENYYCECSSNFTGLHCEFPTCESAPCRNNV
;
A
#
# COMPACT_ATOMS: atom_id res chain seq x y z
N CYS A 1 -14.46 27.92 -54.48
CA CYS A 1 -13.80 26.96 -55.40
C CYS A 1 -14.51 25.61 -55.27
N ASN A 2 -14.54 24.77 -56.31
CA ASN A 2 -14.97 23.38 -56.18
C ASN A 2 -13.70 22.54 -55.95
N CYS A 3 -13.54 21.95 -54.77
CA CYS A 3 -12.32 21.26 -54.37
C CYS A 3 -12.40 19.79 -54.82
N THR A 4 -11.26 19.18 -55.11
CA THR A 4 -11.17 17.72 -55.26
C THR A 4 -11.43 17.05 -53.90
N ASP A 5 -11.83 15.78 -53.90
CA ASP A 5 -12.34 15.04 -52.73
C ASP A 5 -11.42 15.02 -51.49
N ASN A 6 -10.15 15.45 -51.63
CA ASN A 6 -9.14 15.44 -50.58
C ASN A 6 -8.70 16.84 -50.11
N TYR A 7 -9.31 17.94 -50.57
CA TYR A 7 -8.95 19.31 -50.18
C TYR A 7 -10.14 20.09 -49.59
N ILE A 8 -9.85 20.90 -48.57
CA ILE A 8 -10.82 21.65 -47.77
C ILE A 8 -10.50 23.15 -47.72
N ARG A 9 -11.37 23.94 -47.07
CA ARG A 9 -11.45 25.42 -47.06
C ARG A 9 -12.04 26.03 -48.33
N SER A 10 -12.49 27.28 -48.19
CA SER A 10 -13.02 28.12 -49.28
C SER A 10 -12.11 28.22 -50.52
N ASN A 11 -10.80 28.03 -50.33
CA ASN A 11 -9.75 28.09 -51.37
C ASN A 11 -9.05 26.75 -51.66
N CYS A 12 -9.50 25.61 -51.13
CA CYS A 12 -8.89 24.29 -51.34
C CYS A 12 -7.41 24.18 -50.90
N SER A 13 -6.99 24.93 -49.88
CA SER A 13 -5.57 25.06 -49.50
C SER A 13 -5.04 23.99 -48.54
N ILE A 14 -5.92 23.22 -47.89
CA ILE A 14 -5.54 22.23 -46.87
C ILE A 14 -6.02 20.86 -47.33
N SER A 15 -5.19 19.83 -47.20
CA SER A 15 -5.67 18.47 -47.46
C SER A 15 -6.45 17.91 -46.26
N LEU A 16 -7.44 17.06 -46.49
CA LEU A 16 -8.17 16.35 -45.44
C LEU A 16 -7.23 15.63 -44.46
N ASN A 17 -6.17 15.02 -44.98
CA ASN A 17 -5.12 14.37 -44.19
C ASN A 17 -4.36 15.34 -43.30
N GLU A 18 -4.21 16.62 -43.69
CA GLU A 18 -3.50 17.61 -42.88
C GLU A 18 -4.26 18.02 -41.62
N THR A 19 -5.59 17.83 -41.61
CA THR A 19 -6.47 18.18 -40.48
C THR A 19 -6.18 17.33 -39.24
N CYS A 20 -6.00 16.01 -39.43
CA CYS A 20 -5.71 15.07 -38.34
C CYS A 20 -4.24 14.62 -38.28
N PHE A 21 -3.52 14.63 -39.41
CA PHE A 21 -2.18 14.04 -39.54
C PHE A 21 -1.12 15.00 -40.08
N GLY A 22 -1.48 16.25 -40.39
CA GLY A 22 -0.55 17.27 -40.87
C GLY A 22 0.01 18.14 -39.77
N ARG A 23 0.35 19.38 -40.12
CA ARG A 23 0.98 20.36 -39.23
C ARG A 23 0.15 20.70 -37.98
N LEU A 24 -1.16 20.44 -38.03
CA LEU A 24 -2.09 20.76 -36.95
C LEU A 24 -2.16 19.69 -35.87
N LYS A 25 -1.80 18.42 -36.17
CA LYS A 25 -1.91 17.21 -35.33
C LYS A 25 -2.54 17.50 -33.95
N PRO A 26 -3.88 17.68 -33.89
CA PRO A 26 -4.51 18.38 -32.77
C PRO A 26 -4.50 17.55 -31.48
N CYS A 27 -4.55 16.22 -31.61
CA CYS A 27 -4.59 15.32 -30.47
C CYS A 27 -3.18 15.01 -29.95
N GLN A 28 -2.97 15.26 -28.67
CA GLN A 28 -1.77 14.91 -27.92
C GLN A 28 -1.84 13.49 -27.37
N ASN A 29 -0.74 13.01 -26.77
CA ASN A 29 -0.67 11.73 -26.05
C ASN A 29 -1.23 10.53 -26.84
N ASN A 30 -0.94 10.50 -28.15
CA ASN A 30 -1.43 9.48 -29.09
C ASN A 30 -2.97 9.33 -29.14
N GLY A 31 -3.72 10.39 -28.83
CA GLY A 31 -5.16 10.43 -29.06
C GLY A 31 -5.51 10.26 -30.54
N THR A 32 -6.63 9.60 -30.81
CA THR A 32 -7.16 9.38 -32.16
C THR A 32 -7.97 10.59 -32.59
N CYS A 33 -7.57 11.25 -33.67
CA CYS A 33 -8.31 12.37 -34.25
C CYS A 33 -9.47 11.86 -35.11
N ILE A 34 -10.66 12.41 -34.88
CA ILE A 34 -11.89 12.07 -35.60
C ILE A 34 -12.45 13.36 -36.22
N LEU A 35 -12.70 13.34 -37.53
CA LEU A 35 -13.34 14.44 -38.23
C LEU A 35 -14.87 14.33 -38.06
N LYS A 36 -15.52 15.41 -37.60
CA LYS A 36 -16.98 15.46 -37.39
C LYS A 36 -17.74 16.22 -38.45
N SER A 37 -17.08 17.15 -39.15
CA SER A 37 -17.73 17.92 -40.20
C SER A 37 -18.16 17.04 -41.36
N THR A 38 -19.46 17.08 -41.68
CA THR A 38 -20.04 16.51 -42.90
C THR A 38 -19.84 17.42 -44.11
N ASN A 39 -19.72 18.74 -43.89
CA ASN A 39 -19.37 19.73 -44.90
C ASN A 39 -17.89 20.11 -44.76
N LEU A 40 -17.10 19.69 -45.75
CA LEU A 40 -15.66 19.89 -45.81
C LEU A 40 -15.26 21.25 -46.43
N TYR A 41 -16.22 22.04 -46.91
CA TYR A 41 -16.03 23.37 -47.48
C TYR A 41 -16.11 24.49 -46.43
N VAL A 42 -15.46 24.29 -45.28
CA VAL A 42 -15.38 25.29 -44.20
C VAL A 42 -13.93 25.61 -43.87
N ASP A 43 -13.67 26.83 -43.40
CA ASP A 43 -12.31 27.27 -43.09
C ASP A 43 -11.70 26.59 -41.86
N TYR A 44 -12.57 26.05 -40.98
CA TYR A 44 -12.24 25.30 -39.76
C TYR A 44 -13.17 24.09 -39.62
N PRO A 45 -12.76 22.88 -40.05
CA PRO A 45 -13.55 21.68 -39.82
C PRO A 45 -13.58 21.30 -38.34
N GLU A 46 -14.72 20.81 -37.88
CA GLU A 46 -14.89 20.27 -36.54
C GLU A 46 -14.18 18.92 -36.40
N THR A 47 -13.35 18.84 -35.36
CA THR A 47 -12.59 17.65 -35.01
C THR A 47 -12.82 17.30 -33.55
N GLU A 48 -12.80 16.02 -33.23
CA GLU A 48 -12.87 15.49 -31.87
C GLU A 48 -11.69 14.55 -31.65
N CYS A 49 -11.06 14.64 -30.48
CA CYS A 49 -10.03 13.70 -30.08
C CYS A 49 -10.63 12.61 -29.20
N GLN A 50 -10.48 11.36 -29.62
CA GLN A 50 -10.69 10.20 -28.76
C GLN A 50 -9.39 9.91 -28.01
N CYS A 51 -9.38 10.18 -26.71
CA CYS A 51 -8.18 10.03 -25.89
C CYS A 51 -7.88 8.57 -25.55
N HIS A 52 -6.59 8.28 -25.42
CA HIS A 52 -6.12 7.00 -24.90
C HIS A 52 -6.34 6.91 -23.38
N ASP A 53 -6.20 5.71 -22.82
CA ASP A 53 -6.44 5.44 -21.40
C ASP A 53 -5.62 6.39 -20.52
N GLY A 54 -6.23 6.99 -19.51
CA GLY A 54 -5.57 7.93 -18.59
C GLY A 54 -5.36 9.35 -19.09
N TYR A 55 -5.80 9.69 -20.30
CA TYR A 55 -5.69 11.04 -20.86
C TYR A 55 -7.05 11.71 -21.05
N ASN A 56 -7.14 12.99 -20.74
CA ASN A 56 -8.36 13.77 -20.99
C ASN A 56 -8.07 15.21 -21.44
N GLY A 57 -9.12 16.00 -21.60
CA GLY A 57 -9.08 17.32 -22.22
C GLY A 57 -9.53 17.27 -23.67
N GLN A 58 -9.79 18.45 -24.24
CA GLN A 58 -10.29 18.57 -25.61
C GLN A 58 -9.32 18.00 -26.64
N TRP A 59 -8.03 18.05 -26.33
CA TRP A 59 -6.92 17.66 -27.20
C TRP A 59 -6.11 16.52 -26.60
N CYS A 60 -6.65 15.80 -25.62
CA CYS A 60 -5.97 14.74 -24.87
C CYS A 60 -4.66 15.21 -24.21
N GLU A 61 -4.55 16.49 -23.88
CA GLU A 61 -3.34 17.14 -23.37
C GLU A 61 -3.05 16.83 -21.90
N ASN A 62 -4.06 16.38 -21.14
CA ASN A 62 -3.92 16.13 -19.72
C ASN A 62 -3.60 14.67 -19.45
N ASP A 63 -2.39 14.39 -18.96
CA ASP A 63 -2.05 13.09 -18.37
C ASP A 63 -2.53 13.05 -16.91
N LEU A 64 -3.54 12.22 -16.62
CA LEU A 64 -4.08 12.13 -15.27
C LEU A 64 -3.14 11.43 -14.29
N CYS A 65 -2.23 10.58 -14.77
CA CYS A 65 -1.24 9.95 -13.90
C CYS A 65 -0.09 10.89 -13.50
N LEU A 66 0.13 11.97 -14.24
CA LEU A 66 1.04 13.03 -13.80
C LEU A 66 0.38 14.00 -12.80
N LYS A 67 -0.95 14.02 -12.75
CA LYS A 67 -1.72 14.85 -11.80
C LYS A 67 -2.00 14.12 -10.48
N LEU A 68 -2.21 12.81 -10.52
CA LEU A 68 -2.45 12.00 -9.32
C LEU A 68 -1.14 11.75 -8.57
N ASN A 69 -1.10 12.13 -7.31
CA ASN A 69 0.03 11.85 -6.42
C ASN A 69 -0.24 10.59 -5.59
N CYS A 70 0.02 9.41 -6.16
CA CYS A 70 -0.17 8.16 -5.43
C CYS A 70 0.89 8.00 -4.31
N GLN A 71 0.47 8.18 -3.06
CA GLN A 71 1.33 8.12 -1.87
C GLN A 71 1.62 6.66 -1.45
N HIS A 72 2.56 6.49 -0.52
CA HIS A 72 2.86 5.21 0.14
C HIS A 72 3.10 4.03 -0.82
N ASN A 73 3.92 4.25 -1.85
CA ASN A 73 4.21 3.28 -2.92
C ASN A 73 2.99 2.86 -3.76
N GLY A 74 1.92 3.66 -3.75
CA GLY A 74 0.82 3.51 -4.70
C GLY A 74 1.27 3.72 -6.15
N THR A 75 0.65 3.01 -7.09
CA THR A 75 0.95 3.14 -8.51
C THR A 75 -0.24 3.72 -9.26
N CYS A 76 -0.01 4.66 -10.20
CA CYS A 76 -1.10 5.17 -11.01
C CYS A 76 -1.46 4.19 -12.12
N GLN A 77 -2.73 3.81 -12.18
CA GLN A 77 -3.32 3.04 -13.27
C GLN A 77 -4.11 3.98 -14.19
N ARG A 78 -3.70 4.03 -15.46
CA ARG A 78 -4.49 4.65 -16.54
C ARG A 78 -5.68 3.74 -16.86
N LEU A 79 -6.87 4.33 -16.95
CA LEU A 79 -8.13 3.65 -17.23
C LEU A 79 -8.77 4.20 -18.50
N SER A 80 -9.72 3.44 -19.06
CA SER A 80 -10.50 3.88 -20.22
C SER A 80 -11.31 5.15 -19.96
N ASN A 81 -11.76 5.78 -21.05
CA ASN A 81 -12.56 7.02 -21.02
C ASN A 81 -11.87 8.21 -20.34
N GLY A 82 -10.54 8.27 -20.40
CA GLY A 82 -9.78 9.38 -19.84
C GLY A 82 -9.89 9.49 -18.31
N GLN A 83 -9.89 8.35 -17.63
CA GLN A 83 -9.84 8.27 -16.17
C GLN A 83 -8.51 7.66 -15.73
N ALA A 84 -8.12 7.94 -14.49
CA ALA A 84 -7.01 7.28 -13.85
C ALA A 84 -7.32 7.11 -12.36
N LYS A 85 -6.68 6.14 -11.71
CA LYS A 85 -6.78 5.94 -10.27
C LYS A 85 -5.45 5.50 -9.70
N CYS A 86 -5.23 5.77 -8.43
CA CYS A 86 -4.16 5.13 -7.69
C CYS A 86 -4.54 3.70 -7.30
N LEU A 87 -3.62 2.77 -7.51
CA LEU A 87 -3.63 1.43 -6.95
C LEU A 87 -2.82 1.48 -5.66
N CYS A 88 -3.52 1.39 -4.53
CA CYS A 88 -2.90 1.44 -3.21
C CYS A 88 -2.38 0.07 -2.80
N THR A 89 -1.35 0.06 -1.94
CA THR A 89 -0.92 -1.16 -1.25
C THR A 89 -1.94 -1.54 -0.18
N GLU A 90 -1.85 -2.75 0.37
CA GLU A 90 -2.88 -3.31 1.26
C GLU A 90 -3.14 -2.45 2.51
N GLN A 91 -2.15 -1.70 2.97
CA GLN A 91 -2.21 -0.88 4.18
C GLN A 91 -2.77 0.53 3.95
N TRP A 92 -3.08 0.90 2.71
CA TRP A 92 -3.48 2.27 2.37
C TRP A 92 -4.74 2.31 1.51
N ASN A 93 -5.51 3.38 1.67
CA ASN A 93 -6.72 3.65 0.91
C ASN A 93 -6.88 5.15 0.60
N GLY A 94 -7.98 5.49 -0.07
CA GLY A 94 -8.25 6.84 -0.56
C GLY A 94 -7.89 7.00 -2.04
N THR A 95 -8.24 8.14 -2.60
CA THR A 95 -8.03 8.45 -4.04
C THR A 95 -6.56 8.54 -4.43
N GLU A 96 -5.71 8.92 -3.47
CA GLU A 96 -4.25 9.10 -3.62
C GLU A 96 -3.46 8.19 -2.67
N CYS A 97 -4.10 7.15 -2.09
CA CYS A 97 -3.47 6.26 -1.11
C CYS A 97 -2.94 7.00 0.12
N GLN A 98 -3.58 8.11 0.48
CA GLN A 98 -3.16 9.00 1.55
C GLN A 98 -3.68 8.57 2.93
N THR A 99 -4.68 7.68 2.96
CA THR A 99 -5.39 7.32 4.17
C THR A 99 -4.94 5.94 4.62
N ASP A 100 -4.54 5.84 5.87
CA ASP A 100 -4.20 4.57 6.51
C ASP A 100 -5.42 3.64 6.58
N VAL A 101 -5.20 2.36 6.32
CA VAL A 101 -6.21 1.32 6.57
C VAL A 101 -6.17 0.98 8.04
N ASN A 102 -7.30 1.11 8.74
CA ASN A 102 -7.38 0.62 10.11
C ASN A 102 -7.67 -0.88 10.12
N GLU A 103 -6.65 -1.72 10.27
CA GLU A 103 -6.83 -3.17 10.23
C GLU A 103 -7.70 -3.68 11.38
N CYS A 104 -7.70 -2.99 12.53
CA CYS A 104 -8.47 -3.38 13.72
C CYS A 104 -9.99 -3.34 13.52
N ILE A 105 -10.50 -2.56 12.56
CA ILE A 105 -11.94 -2.48 12.23
C ILE A 105 -12.27 -3.11 10.88
N MET A 106 -11.26 -3.48 10.09
CA MET A 106 -11.47 -4.25 8.86
C MET A 106 -11.97 -5.64 9.26
N ASN A 107 -13.12 -6.04 8.71
CA ASN A 107 -13.88 -7.24 9.09
C ASN A 107 -13.23 -8.56 8.61
N LYS A 108 -11.90 -8.68 8.74
CA LYS A 108 -11.06 -9.69 8.06
C LYS A 108 -10.61 -10.85 8.95
N THR A 109 -11.14 -11.00 10.17
CA THR A 109 -10.82 -12.00 11.23
C THR A 109 -10.25 -11.30 12.47
N ASN A 110 -10.52 -11.82 13.67
CA ASN A 110 -9.98 -11.29 14.91
C ASN A 110 -8.43 -11.33 14.88
N LEU A 111 -7.78 -10.18 14.63
CA LEU A 111 -6.32 -10.08 14.43
C LEU A 111 -5.52 -10.42 15.68
N CYS A 112 -6.09 -10.13 16.85
CA CYS A 112 -5.49 -10.40 18.15
C CYS A 112 -6.26 -11.52 18.84
N LEU A 113 -5.61 -12.67 19.01
CA LEU A 113 -6.17 -13.85 19.65
C LEU A 113 -6.21 -13.67 21.17
N ASN A 114 -6.88 -14.61 21.84
CA ASN A 114 -6.82 -14.76 23.30
C ASN A 114 -7.09 -13.47 24.09
N ASN A 115 -8.10 -12.71 23.66
CA ASN A 115 -8.51 -11.46 24.28
C ASN A 115 -7.43 -10.36 24.23
N GLY A 116 -6.57 -10.37 23.20
CA GLY A 116 -5.68 -9.25 22.89
C GLY A 116 -6.43 -8.04 22.35
N THR A 117 -5.92 -6.85 22.63
CA THR A 117 -6.46 -5.59 22.08
C THR A 117 -5.68 -5.21 20.83
N CYS A 118 -6.38 -5.01 19.70
CA CYS A 118 -5.75 -4.51 18.48
C CYS A 118 -5.50 -3.01 18.57
N LEU A 119 -4.29 -2.59 18.20
CA LEU A 119 -3.84 -1.20 18.15
C LEU A 119 -3.37 -0.87 16.74
N ASN A 120 -4.04 0.10 16.11
CA ASN A 120 -3.72 0.55 14.77
C ASN A 120 -2.58 1.59 14.77
N TYR A 121 -1.72 1.58 13.77
CA TYR A 121 -0.74 2.62 13.49
C TYR A 121 -0.56 2.82 11.98
N LEU A 122 0.16 3.87 11.57
CA LEU A 122 0.38 4.17 10.16
C LEU A 122 1.08 3.02 9.42
N GLY A 123 0.38 2.38 8.49
CA GLY A 123 0.88 1.29 7.68
C GLY A 123 0.80 -0.09 8.35
N GLY A 124 0.03 -0.25 9.43
CA GLY A 124 -0.18 -1.56 10.05
C GLY A 124 -0.81 -1.54 11.44
N TYR A 125 -0.66 -2.65 12.15
CA TYR A 125 -1.22 -2.82 13.49
C TYR A 125 -0.31 -3.64 14.40
N THR A 126 -0.60 -3.60 15.70
CA THR A 126 0.02 -4.44 16.71
C THR A 126 -1.03 -4.94 17.69
N CYS A 127 -0.75 -6.05 18.38
CA CYS A 127 -1.61 -6.60 19.41
C CYS A 127 -1.02 -6.37 20.80
N HIS A 128 -1.82 -5.76 21.67
CA HIS A 128 -1.54 -5.75 23.10
C HIS A 128 -2.16 -6.99 23.74
N CYS A 129 -1.32 -7.94 24.13
CA CYS A 129 -1.77 -9.21 24.70
C CYS A 129 -2.20 -9.10 26.16
N SER A 130 -3.19 -9.91 26.53
CA SER A 130 -3.57 -10.12 27.93
C SER A 130 -2.42 -10.79 28.71
N GLU A 131 -2.44 -10.69 30.05
CA GLU A 131 -1.37 -11.04 31.02
C GLU A 131 -0.70 -12.43 30.87
N ASN A 132 -1.27 -13.31 30.05
CA ASN A 132 -0.89 -14.71 29.89
C ASN A 132 -0.55 -15.11 28.45
N TYR A 133 -0.51 -14.16 27.52
CA TYR A 133 -0.31 -14.42 26.09
C TYR A 133 0.79 -13.56 25.50
N LEU A 134 1.46 -14.09 24.48
CA LEU A 134 2.59 -13.51 23.78
C LEU A 134 2.50 -13.82 22.28
N GLY A 135 3.36 -13.18 21.49
CA GLY A 135 3.38 -13.33 20.03
C GLY A 135 2.69 -12.17 19.31
N TYR A 136 2.91 -12.08 18.00
CA TYR A 136 2.43 -10.95 17.20
C TYR A 136 0.89 -10.87 17.17
N HIS A 137 0.21 -12.02 17.27
CA HIS A 137 -1.24 -12.14 17.33
C HIS A 137 -1.73 -12.61 18.70
N CYS A 138 -0.89 -12.57 19.74
CA CYS A 138 -1.21 -13.14 21.06
C CYS A 138 -1.56 -14.63 21.02
N GLU A 139 -0.98 -15.36 20.07
CA GLU A 139 -1.28 -16.76 19.78
C GLU A 139 -0.63 -17.76 20.73
N ARG A 140 0.41 -17.34 21.46
CA ARG A 140 1.19 -18.20 22.36
C ARG A 140 0.82 -17.93 23.80
N LYS A 141 0.66 -18.98 24.61
CA LYS A 141 0.53 -18.85 26.06
C LYS A 141 1.88 -18.68 26.71
N HIS A 142 1.88 -18.01 27.85
CA HIS A 142 3.06 -17.80 28.65
C HIS A 142 3.50 -19.11 29.34
N ILE A 143 4.77 -19.48 29.16
CA ILE A 143 5.29 -20.79 29.60
C ILE A 143 5.25 -20.98 31.12
N CYS A 144 5.33 -19.91 31.92
CA CYS A 144 5.22 -19.99 33.38
C CYS A 144 3.83 -20.47 33.87
N LEU A 145 2.82 -20.49 33.00
CA LEU A 145 1.47 -20.98 33.32
C LEU A 145 1.28 -22.44 32.94
N GLU A 146 1.97 -22.89 31.90
CA GLU A 146 1.87 -24.27 31.40
C GLU A 146 2.92 -25.19 32.02
N HIS A 147 4.04 -24.62 32.49
CA HIS A 147 5.17 -25.35 33.03
C HIS A 147 5.81 -24.66 34.23
N THR A 148 6.65 -25.39 34.96
CA THR A 148 7.47 -24.90 36.06
C THR A 148 8.95 -24.93 35.68
N PRO A 149 9.43 -23.99 34.85
CA PRO A 149 10.79 -24.04 34.31
C PRO A 149 11.87 -23.59 35.32
N CYS A 150 11.48 -22.94 36.43
CA CYS A 150 12.42 -22.48 37.45
C CYS A 150 12.58 -23.51 38.56
N PHE A 151 13.81 -23.93 38.83
CA PHE A 151 14.19 -24.83 39.90
C PHE A 151 14.40 -24.09 41.22
N ASN A 152 14.57 -24.86 42.31
CA ASN A 152 15.02 -24.35 43.61
C ASN A 152 14.22 -23.15 44.15
N ASN A 153 12.89 -23.20 44.00
CA ASN A 153 11.96 -22.13 44.38
C ASN A 153 12.20 -20.78 43.68
N GLY A 154 12.80 -20.77 42.48
CA GLY A 154 12.84 -19.59 41.62
C GLY A 154 11.44 -19.20 41.15
N GLN A 155 11.15 -17.89 41.11
CA GLN A 155 9.89 -17.38 40.57
C GLN A 155 9.98 -17.22 39.05
N CYS A 156 9.05 -17.85 38.33
CA CYS A 156 8.96 -17.70 36.89
C CYS A 156 8.27 -16.38 36.55
N ARG A 157 8.93 -15.53 35.77
CA ARG A 157 8.43 -14.21 35.38
C ARG A 157 8.34 -14.10 33.87
N PRO A 158 7.26 -13.49 33.34
CA PRO A 158 7.16 -13.20 31.91
C PRO A 158 8.19 -12.20 31.45
N ASP A 159 8.71 -12.46 30.26
CA ASP A 159 9.45 -11.51 29.45
C ASP A 159 8.72 -11.31 28.12
N SER A 160 8.96 -10.18 27.46
CA SER A 160 8.30 -9.74 26.22
C SER A 160 8.26 -10.81 25.11
N GLU A 161 9.24 -11.71 25.06
CA GLU A 161 9.26 -12.82 24.09
C GLU A 161 9.21 -14.22 24.71
N ASN A 162 9.44 -14.36 26.03
CA ASN A 162 9.56 -15.66 26.70
C ASN A 162 9.36 -15.55 28.23
N TYR A 163 10.35 -15.96 29.03
CA TYR A 163 10.34 -15.89 30.49
C TYR A 163 11.77 -15.75 31.03
N TYR A 164 11.87 -15.35 32.30
CA TYR A 164 13.09 -15.48 33.09
C TYR A 164 12.78 -16.04 34.47
N CYS A 165 13.78 -16.62 35.12
CA CYS A 165 13.67 -17.10 36.49
C CYS A 165 14.30 -16.09 37.46
N GLU A 166 13.50 -15.58 38.38
CA GLU A 166 13.96 -14.78 39.51
C GLU A 166 14.41 -15.75 40.62
N CYS A 167 15.73 -15.94 40.73
CA CYS A 167 16.31 -16.91 41.66
C CYS A 167 16.31 -16.42 43.10
N SER A 168 16.12 -17.35 44.03
CA SER A 168 16.43 -17.12 45.44
C SER A 168 17.93 -16.82 45.60
N SER A 169 18.32 -16.05 46.62
CA SER A 169 19.70 -15.57 46.84
C SER A 169 20.78 -16.66 46.86
N ASN A 170 20.39 -17.91 47.11
CA ASN A 170 21.28 -19.06 47.22
C ASN A 170 21.46 -19.82 45.91
N PHE A 171 20.80 -19.41 44.82
CA PHE A 171 20.82 -20.08 43.53
C PHE A 171 21.07 -19.11 42.37
N THR A 172 21.58 -19.64 41.26
CA THR A 172 21.93 -18.95 40.02
C THR A 172 21.73 -19.89 38.82
N GLY A 173 21.97 -19.39 37.61
CA GLY A 173 21.68 -20.09 36.35
C GLY A 173 20.38 -19.59 35.70
N LEU A 174 20.14 -20.01 34.45
CA LEU A 174 18.97 -19.57 33.67
C LEU A 174 17.65 -20.06 34.28
N HIS A 175 17.69 -21.22 34.92
CA HIS A 175 16.57 -21.89 35.57
C HIS A 175 16.77 -22.01 37.08
N CYS A 176 17.69 -21.24 37.67
CA CYS A 176 18.06 -21.34 39.09
C CYS A 176 18.56 -22.72 39.50
N GLU A 177 19.22 -23.44 38.59
CA GLU A 177 19.64 -24.83 38.75
C GLU A 177 20.94 -24.98 39.56
N PHE A 178 21.73 -23.92 39.72
CA PHE A 178 23.03 -23.98 40.40
C PHE A 178 23.01 -23.28 41.76
N PRO A 179 23.58 -23.85 42.83
CA PRO A 179 23.79 -23.13 44.07
C PRO A 179 24.86 -22.04 43.89
N THR A 180 24.73 -20.93 44.62
CA THR A 180 25.78 -19.89 44.68
C THR A 180 26.99 -20.38 45.47
N CYS A 181 28.16 -19.77 45.23
CA CYS A 181 29.38 -20.10 45.96
C CYS A 181 29.28 -19.82 47.47
N GLU A 182 28.39 -18.92 47.89
CA GLU A 182 28.16 -18.64 49.32
C GLU A 182 27.32 -19.74 49.98
N SER A 183 26.35 -20.31 49.26
CA SER A 183 25.48 -21.37 49.77
C SER A 183 26.11 -22.76 49.67
N ALA A 184 27.00 -22.98 48.68
CA ALA A 184 27.80 -24.19 48.52
C ALA A 184 29.21 -23.83 48.02
N PRO A 185 30.14 -23.42 48.92
CA PRO A 185 31.49 -23.04 48.54
C PRO A 185 32.16 -24.19 47.80
N CYS A 186 32.59 -23.90 46.57
CA CYS A 186 33.30 -24.85 45.75
C CYS A 186 34.53 -25.32 46.53
N ARG A 187 34.58 -26.60 46.88
CA ARG A 187 35.78 -27.18 47.47
C ARG A 187 36.79 -27.25 46.34
N ASN A 188 37.70 -26.27 46.28
CA ASN A 188 38.85 -26.32 45.39
C ASN A 188 39.66 -27.57 45.76
N ASN A 189 39.41 -28.68 45.08
CA ASN A 189 40.34 -29.79 45.01
C ASN A 189 41.36 -29.41 43.93
N VAL A 190 42.44 -28.79 44.39
CA VAL A 190 43.75 -28.89 43.73
C VAL A 190 44.19 -30.35 43.77
#